data_AF-A0A8G2DV51-F1
#
_entry.id   AF-A0A8G2DV51-F1
#
_cell.length_a   1.000
_cell.length_b   1.000
_cell.length_c   1.000
_cell.angle_alpha   90.00
_cell.angle_beta   90.00
_cell.angle_gamma   90.00
#
_symmetry.space_group_name_H-M   'P 1'
#
loop_
_entity.id
_entity.type
_entity.pdbx_description
1 polymer ?
#
loop_
_entity_poly.entity_id
_entity_poly.type
_entity_poly.pdbx_seq_one_letter_code
_entity_poly.pdbx_strand_id
1 'polypeptide(L)'
;MSAQLDGPRSELATVLADLIRNGVPAALVQSQLAAISQLQQQINVADASTLAAMPAAVAGMVADVLATAQQGGAAVSGAEAAEGADIASLAATSRATVNRTMQGMKDFDLTFASAEDEAAYRRREAERLALIEAEQKKGTPEGDLNAAGAAVGQMADAAAHGAAADPRFQQRWEALMDSTEKLRAQIIREGGDVSKFDARLREDLRQIMKSKGKTDAEIDALLAAHPDNPMDAMKAFVAEQKGALTERDGTVRISVCGRAVDHQAAMALMKRSPKITANCAFAMVHSRGGIFHSFSDRFKIR
;
A
#
# COMPACT_ATOMS: atom_id res chain seq x y z
N MET A 1 -45.11 37.16 -13.70
CA MET A 1 -43.69 37.17 -13.29
C MET A 1 -43.20 35.84 -12.74
N SER A 2 -43.97 35.09 -11.92
CA SER A 2 -43.51 33.81 -11.34
C SER A 2 -42.97 32.80 -12.37
N ALA A 3 -43.65 32.63 -13.51
CA ALA A 3 -43.23 31.69 -14.56
C ALA A 3 -41.92 32.06 -15.30
N GLN A 4 -41.46 33.32 -15.19
CA GLN A 4 -40.20 33.76 -15.83
C GLN A 4 -38.95 33.38 -15.01
N LEU A 5 -39.12 32.96 -13.75
CA LEU A 5 -38.00 32.63 -12.85
C LEU A 5 -37.72 31.12 -12.76
N ASP A 6 -38.61 30.28 -13.28
CA ASP A 6 -38.47 28.82 -13.15
C ASP A 6 -37.32 28.25 -14.00
N GLY A 7 -37.07 28.80 -15.20
CA GLY A 7 -35.96 28.41 -16.06
C GLY A 7 -34.58 28.65 -15.43
N PRO A 8 -34.25 29.90 -15.03
CA PRO A 8 -32.99 30.21 -14.34
C PRO A 8 -32.79 29.41 -13.05
N ARG A 9 -33.87 29.08 -12.33
CA ARG A 9 -33.80 28.25 -11.12
C ARG A 9 -33.36 26.81 -11.43
N SER A 10 -33.89 26.22 -12.50
CA SER A 10 -33.52 24.86 -12.92
C SER A 10 -32.07 24.77 -13.42
N GLU A 11 -31.61 25.78 -14.16
CA GLU A 11 -30.21 25.87 -14.60
C GLU A 11 -29.26 25.99 -13.41
N LEU A 12 -29.59 26.85 -12.45
CA LEU A 12 -28.77 27.02 -11.26
C LEU A 12 -28.74 25.76 -10.38
N ALA A 13 -29.86 25.05 -10.23
CA ALA A 13 -29.90 23.77 -9.52
C ALA A 13 -28.99 22.73 -10.17
N THR A 14 -28.92 22.70 -11.51
CA THR A 14 -28.01 21.83 -12.26
C THR A 14 -26.55 22.18 -12.00
N VAL A 15 -26.18 23.46 -12.08
CA VAL A 15 -24.81 23.94 -11.81
C VAL A 15 -24.40 23.63 -10.36
N LEU A 16 -25.31 23.78 -9.40
CA LEU A 16 -25.05 23.48 -8.00
C LEU A 16 -24.89 21.98 -7.74
N ALA A 17 -25.63 21.13 -8.46
CA ALA A 17 -25.43 19.68 -8.41
C ALA A 17 -24.06 19.27 -8.97
N ASP A 18 -23.60 19.93 -10.04
CA ASP A 18 -22.24 19.72 -10.57
C ASP A 18 -21.15 20.16 -9.58
N LEU A 19 -21.34 21.28 -8.88
CA LEU A 19 -20.38 21.71 -7.85
C LEU A 19 -20.28 20.70 -6.69
N ILE A 20 -21.40 20.11 -6.25
CA ILE A 20 -21.38 19.04 -5.24
C ILE A 20 -20.64 17.81 -5.77
N ARG A 21 -20.89 17.41 -7.03
CA ARG A 21 -20.17 16.29 -7.67
C ARG A 21 -18.65 16.55 -7.72
N ASN A 22 -18.26 17.80 -7.86
CA ASN A 22 -16.85 18.23 -7.90
C ASN A 22 -16.30 18.60 -6.51
N GLY A 23 -16.87 18.04 -5.43
CA GLY A 23 -16.27 18.13 -4.09
C GLY A 23 -16.52 19.42 -3.32
N VAL A 24 -17.37 20.33 -3.82
CA VAL A 24 -17.78 21.51 -3.04
C VAL A 24 -18.67 21.04 -1.88
N PRO A 25 -18.43 21.51 -0.63
CA PRO A 25 -19.22 21.10 0.52
C PRO A 25 -20.72 21.35 0.31
N ALA A 26 -21.54 20.31 0.46
CA ALA A 26 -22.99 20.39 0.27
C ALA A 26 -23.66 21.46 1.13
N ALA A 27 -23.15 21.72 2.34
CA ALA A 27 -23.63 22.78 3.23
C ALA A 27 -23.48 24.19 2.61
N LEU A 28 -22.38 24.43 1.89
CA LEU A 28 -22.13 25.71 1.23
C LEU A 28 -23.13 25.92 0.08
N VAL A 29 -23.36 24.88 -0.71
CA VAL A 29 -24.35 24.86 -1.80
C VAL A 29 -25.78 25.04 -1.28
N GLN A 30 -26.13 24.39 -0.16
CA GLN A 30 -27.43 24.57 0.49
C GLN A 30 -27.64 25.99 1.00
N SER A 31 -26.60 26.65 1.52
CA SER A 31 -26.69 28.06 1.96
C SER A 31 -27.03 29.01 0.81
N GLN A 32 -26.45 28.79 -0.37
CA GLN A 32 -26.71 29.59 -1.57
C GLN A 32 -28.14 29.38 -2.07
N LEU A 33 -28.63 28.14 -2.11
CA LEU A 33 -30.03 27.83 -2.45
C LEU A 33 -31.03 28.50 -1.49
N ALA A 34 -30.71 28.54 -0.20
CA ALA A 34 -31.53 29.21 0.80
C ALA A 34 -31.55 30.73 0.55
N ALA A 35 -30.41 31.35 0.26
CA ALA A 35 -30.31 32.78 -0.05
C ALA A 35 -31.14 33.16 -1.29
N ILE A 36 -31.08 32.36 -2.35
CA ILE A 36 -31.88 32.58 -3.58
C ILE A 36 -33.37 32.43 -3.30
N SER A 37 -33.75 31.42 -2.53
CA SER A 37 -35.14 31.20 -2.14
C SER A 37 -35.67 32.38 -1.31
N GLN A 38 -34.85 32.93 -0.43
CA GLN A 38 -35.18 34.11 0.37
C GLN A 38 -35.32 35.37 -0.51
N LEU A 39 -34.45 35.56 -1.49
CA LEU A 39 -34.56 36.65 -2.46
C LEU A 39 -35.86 36.56 -3.27
N GLN A 40 -36.24 35.35 -3.71
CA GLN A 40 -37.52 35.13 -4.41
C GLN A 40 -38.72 35.48 -3.53
N GLN A 41 -38.70 35.10 -2.25
CA GLN A 41 -39.74 35.49 -1.31
C GLN A 41 -39.81 37.01 -1.13
N GLN A 42 -38.67 37.69 -1.06
CA GLN A 42 -38.60 39.16 -0.98
C GLN A 42 -39.19 39.83 -2.23
N ILE A 43 -38.89 39.34 -3.45
CA ILE A 43 -39.48 39.86 -4.71
C ILE A 43 -41.01 39.84 -4.65
N ASN A 44 -41.59 38.76 -4.13
CA ASN A 44 -43.04 38.55 -4.15
C ASN A 44 -43.82 39.51 -3.23
N VAL A 45 -43.16 40.11 -2.24
CA VAL A 45 -43.78 41.03 -1.27
C VAL A 45 -43.18 42.43 -1.30
N ALA A 46 -42.23 42.70 -2.21
CA ALA A 46 -41.49 43.94 -2.28
C ALA A 46 -42.38 45.11 -2.73
N ASP A 47 -42.30 46.22 -1.99
CA ASP A 47 -42.80 47.51 -2.46
C ASP A 47 -41.82 48.18 -3.44
N ALA A 48 -42.21 49.33 -4.01
CA ALA A 48 -41.39 50.05 -4.98
C ALA A 48 -40.00 50.44 -4.44
N SER A 49 -39.88 50.71 -3.13
CA SER A 49 -38.60 51.05 -2.51
C SER A 49 -37.68 49.83 -2.36
N THR A 50 -38.27 48.69 -2.01
CA THR A 50 -37.59 47.41 -1.88
C THR A 50 -37.13 46.92 -3.25
N LEU A 51 -37.98 47.06 -4.28
CA LEU A 51 -37.63 46.77 -5.67
C LEU A 51 -36.41 47.59 -6.16
N ALA A 52 -36.31 48.86 -5.76
CA ALA A 52 -35.18 49.72 -6.13
C ALA A 52 -33.84 49.26 -5.50
N ALA A 53 -33.88 48.59 -4.35
CA ALA A 53 -32.68 48.07 -3.68
C ALA A 53 -32.26 46.66 -4.16
N MET A 54 -33.12 45.93 -4.85
CA MET A 54 -32.85 44.55 -5.28
C MET A 54 -31.63 44.37 -6.19
N PRO A 55 -31.29 45.30 -7.11
CA PRO A 55 -30.11 45.13 -7.95
C PRO A 55 -28.80 44.97 -7.14
N ALA A 56 -28.68 45.69 -6.01
CA ALA A 56 -27.52 45.56 -5.13
C ALA A 56 -27.48 44.20 -4.40
N ALA A 57 -28.64 43.72 -3.95
CA ALA A 57 -28.76 42.39 -3.32
C ALA A 57 -28.45 41.25 -4.31
N VAL A 58 -28.94 41.36 -5.55
CA VAL A 58 -28.64 40.40 -6.63
C VAL A 58 -27.14 40.41 -6.95
N ALA A 59 -26.53 41.60 -7.07
CA ALA A 59 -25.10 41.72 -7.35
C ALA A 59 -24.23 41.09 -6.24
N GLY A 60 -24.60 41.29 -4.96
CA GLY A 60 -23.93 40.66 -3.83
C GLY A 60 -24.03 39.13 -3.87
N MET A 61 -25.22 38.59 -4.13
CA MET A 61 -25.44 37.15 -4.24
C MET A 61 -24.65 36.52 -5.40
N VAL A 62 -24.60 37.19 -6.56
CA VAL A 62 -23.78 36.73 -7.70
C VAL A 62 -22.29 36.73 -7.34
N ALA A 63 -21.80 37.74 -6.62
CA ALA A 63 -20.42 37.79 -6.15
C ALA A 63 -20.11 36.65 -5.18
N ASP A 64 -21.02 36.33 -4.25
CA ASP A 64 -20.86 35.23 -3.29
C ASP A 64 -20.85 33.85 -3.97
N VAL A 65 -21.70 33.65 -4.98
CA VAL A 65 -21.73 32.43 -5.80
C VAL A 65 -20.43 32.29 -6.60
N LEU A 66 -19.94 33.37 -7.21
CA LEU A 66 -18.67 33.36 -7.94
C LEU A 66 -17.48 33.09 -7.01
N ALA A 67 -17.44 33.68 -5.82
CA ALA A 67 -16.41 33.42 -4.81
C ALA A 67 -16.44 31.96 -4.35
N THR A 68 -17.65 31.40 -4.14
CA THR A 68 -17.84 29.98 -3.81
C THR A 68 -17.35 29.06 -4.92
N ALA A 69 -17.67 29.37 -6.18
CA ALA A 69 -17.21 28.61 -7.34
C ALA A 69 -15.69 28.69 -7.51
N GLN A 70 -15.07 29.85 -7.26
CA GLN A 70 -13.61 30.02 -7.27
C GLN A 70 -12.93 29.23 -6.14
N GLN A 71 -13.50 29.21 -4.94
CA GLN A 71 -13.02 28.39 -3.82
C GLN A 71 -13.14 26.90 -4.12
N GLY A 72 -14.25 26.47 -4.73
CA GLY A 72 -14.44 25.10 -5.21
C GLY A 72 -13.42 24.70 -6.28
N GLY A 73 -13.20 25.56 -7.28
CA GLY A 73 -12.21 25.33 -8.33
C GLY A 73 -10.79 25.22 -7.78
N ALA A 74 -10.41 26.08 -6.84
CA ALA A 74 -9.09 26.00 -6.18
C ALA A 74 -8.92 24.73 -5.34
N ALA A 75 -10.00 24.23 -4.71
CA ALA A 75 -9.97 22.97 -3.97
C ALA A 75 -9.84 21.76 -4.91
N VAL A 76 -10.50 21.78 -6.08
CA VAL A 76 -10.40 20.73 -7.10
C VAL A 76 -9.00 20.70 -7.72
N SER A 77 -8.47 21.86 -8.14
CA SER A 77 -7.10 21.94 -8.68
C SER A 77 -6.04 21.58 -7.62
N GLY A 78 -6.32 21.86 -6.33
CA GLY A 78 -5.49 21.41 -5.23
C GLY A 78 -5.56 19.89 -4.99
N ALA A 79 -6.73 19.28 -5.19
CA ALA A 79 -6.94 17.84 -5.10
C ALA A 79 -6.25 17.08 -6.24
N GLU A 80 -6.36 17.54 -7.49
CA GLU A 80 -5.66 16.96 -8.64
C GLU A 80 -4.13 17.09 -8.50
N ALA A 81 -3.65 18.24 -8.01
CA ALA A 81 -2.23 18.41 -7.70
C ALA A 81 -1.75 17.53 -6.54
N ALA A 82 -2.62 17.27 -5.54
CA ALA A 82 -2.34 16.35 -4.45
C ALA A 82 -2.36 14.88 -4.90
N GLU A 83 -3.24 14.51 -5.83
CA GLU A 83 -3.30 13.18 -6.44
C GLU A 83 -2.07 12.91 -7.32
N GLY A 84 -1.68 13.85 -8.18
CA GLY A 84 -0.44 13.74 -8.96
C GLY A 84 0.83 13.72 -8.10
N ALA A 85 0.82 14.40 -6.95
CA ALA A 85 1.90 14.30 -5.96
C ALA A 85 1.96 12.91 -5.30
N ASP A 86 0.83 12.21 -5.20
CA ASP A 86 0.73 10.89 -4.58
C ASP A 86 1.40 9.82 -5.47
N ILE A 87 1.13 9.80 -6.78
CA ILE A 87 1.75 8.82 -7.68
C ILE A 87 3.27 8.99 -7.80
N ALA A 88 3.76 10.23 -7.87
CA ALA A 88 5.19 10.51 -7.93
C ALA A 88 5.90 10.09 -6.63
N SER A 89 5.27 10.33 -5.48
CA SER A 89 5.74 9.89 -4.15
C SER A 89 5.76 8.35 -4.03
N LEU A 90 4.70 7.68 -4.48
CA LEU A 90 4.62 6.22 -4.52
C LEU A 90 5.66 5.61 -5.46
N ALA A 91 5.86 6.19 -6.65
CA ALA A 91 6.88 5.76 -7.60
C ALA A 91 8.30 5.89 -7.01
N ALA A 92 8.60 7.02 -6.36
CA ALA A 92 9.88 7.22 -5.67
C ALA A 92 10.08 6.23 -4.50
N THR A 93 9.03 5.95 -3.73
CA THR A 93 9.04 4.98 -2.63
C THR A 93 9.27 3.55 -3.15
N SER A 94 8.59 3.19 -4.24
CA SER A 94 8.76 1.90 -4.92
C SER A 94 10.20 1.75 -5.42
N ARG A 95 10.74 2.75 -6.14
CA ARG A 95 12.13 2.77 -6.62
C ARG A 95 13.14 2.60 -5.49
N ALA A 96 12.97 3.32 -4.38
CA ALA A 96 13.83 3.19 -3.21
C ALA A 96 13.75 1.79 -2.58
N THR A 97 12.55 1.20 -2.55
CA THR A 97 12.32 -0.17 -2.05
C THR A 97 12.99 -1.20 -2.94
N VAL A 98 12.82 -1.10 -4.27
CA VAL A 98 13.52 -1.92 -5.26
C VAL A 98 15.02 -1.87 -5.06
N ASN A 99 15.61 -0.68 -4.99
CA ASN A 99 17.06 -0.53 -4.84
C ASN A 99 17.58 -1.14 -3.53
N ARG A 100 16.87 -0.92 -2.41
CA ARG A 100 17.22 -1.50 -1.10
C ARG A 100 17.13 -3.03 -1.14
N THR A 101 16.07 -3.56 -1.72
CA THR A 101 15.87 -5.01 -1.85
C THR A 101 16.97 -5.64 -2.69
N MET A 102 17.23 -5.10 -3.88
CA MET A 102 18.24 -5.61 -4.79
C MET A 102 19.65 -5.54 -4.21
N GLN A 103 20.01 -4.47 -3.50
CA GLN A 103 21.31 -4.36 -2.84
C GLN A 103 21.52 -5.46 -1.78
N GLY A 104 20.44 -5.89 -1.12
CA GLY A 104 20.48 -6.92 -0.11
C GLY A 104 20.37 -8.35 -0.63
N MET A 105 20.09 -8.57 -1.92
CA MET A 105 19.89 -9.92 -2.47
C MET A 105 21.09 -10.85 -2.28
N LYS A 106 22.31 -10.28 -2.28
CA LYS A 106 23.55 -11.02 -2.03
C LYS A 106 23.70 -11.54 -0.60
N ASP A 107 22.85 -11.10 0.33
CA ASP A 107 22.90 -11.49 1.74
C ASP A 107 22.21 -12.83 2.01
N PHE A 108 21.52 -13.40 1.01
CA PHE A 108 20.79 -14.66 1.13
C PHE A 108 21.65 -15.84 0.68
N ASP A 109 21.66 -16.89 1.50
CA ASP A 109 22.28 -18.16 1.13
C ASP A 109 21.35 -18.92 0.19
N LEU A 110 21.77 -19.04 -1.08
CA LEU A 110 21.02 -19.73 -2.12
C LEU A 110 21.57 -21.14 -2.33
N THR A 111 20.67 -22.11 -2.50
CA THR A 111 21.00 -23.50 -2.80
C THR A 111 20.47 -23.86 -4.19
N PHE A 112 21.35 -24.38 -5.03
CA PHE A 112 21.06 -24.79 -6.41
C PHE A 112 21.10 -26.30 -6.55
N ALA A 113 20.27 -26.86 -7.43
CA ALA A 113 20.22 -28.30 -7.65
C ALA A 113 21.44 -28.81 -8.44
N SER A 114 22.02 -27.96 -9.29
CA SER A 114 23.23 -28.23 -10.07
C SER A 114 23.93 -26.93 -10.47
N ALA A 115 25.11 -27.04 -11.09
CA ALA A 115 25.83 -25.89 -11.65
C ALA A 115 25.07 -25.23 -12.81
N GLU A 116 24.34 -26.02 -13.60
CA GLU A 116 23.48 -25.52 -14.68
C GLU A 116 22.30 -24.71 -14.14
N ASP A 117 21.70 -25.15 -13.03
CA ASP A 117 20.63 -24.43 -12.33
C ASP A 117 21.13 -23.08 -11.81
N GLU A 118 22.30 -23.06 -11.16
CA GLU A 118 22.95 -21.82 -10.74
C GLU A 118 23.23 -20.89 -11.94
N ALA A 119 23.82 -21.41 -13.01
CA ALA A 119 24.10 -20.60 -14.21
C ALA A 119 22.82 -20.04 -14.84
N ALA A 120 21.73 -20.79 -14.85
CA ALA A 120 20.43 -20.33 -15.34
C ALA A 120 19.85 -19.23 -14.43
N TYR A 121 19.93 -19.40 -13.10
CA TYR A 121 19.53 -18.39 -12.13
C TYR A 121 20.32 -17.09 -12.32
N ARG A 122 21.65 -17.16 -12.40
CA ARG A 122 22.53 -15.99 -12.57
C ARG A 122 22.26 -15.23 -13.87
N ARG A 123 21.89 -15.95 -14.93
CA ARG A 123 21.48 -15.32 -16.20
C ARG A 123 20.19 -14.51 -16.04
N ARG A 124 19.16 -15.10 -15.43
CA ARG A 124 17.90 -14.40 -15.15
C ARG A 124 18.11 -13.23 -14.20
N GLU A 125 18.97 -13.37 -13.20
CA GLU A 125 19.37 -12.29 -12.29
C GLU A 125 19.98 -11.11 -13.06
N ALA A 126 20.94 -11.38 -13.95
CA ALA A 126 21.55 -10.35 -14.79
C ALA A 126 20.54 -9.67 -15.73
N GLU A 127 19.67 -10.44 -16.37
CA GLU A 127 18.61 -9.93 -17.24
C GLU A 127 17.63 -9.02 -16.48
N ARG A 128 17.22 -9.41 -15.26
CA ARG A 128 16.34 -8.60 -14.41
C ARG A 128 17.03 -7.34 -13.90
N LEU A 129 18.31 -7.41 -13.52
CA LEU A 129 19.07 -6.21 -13.13
C LEU A 129 19.17 -5.19 -14.27
N ALA A 130 19.50 -5.64 -15.47
CA ALA A 130 19.55 -4.78 -16.66
C ALA A 130 18.18 -4.16 -16.97
N LEU A 131 17.10 -4.92 -16.79
CA LEU A 131 15.75 -4.43 -16.95
C LEU A 131 15.37 -3.38 -15.89
N ILE A 132 15.68 -3.63 -14.62
CA ILE A 132 15.41 -2.70 -13.52
C ILE A 132 16.06 -1.35 -13.83
N GLU A 133 17.33 -1.36 -14.24
CA GLU A 133 18.04 -0.15 -14.63
C GLU A 133 17.37 0.55 -15.82
N ALA A 134 17.05 -0.21 -16.87
CA ALA A 134 16.43 0.32 -18.08
C ALA A 134 15.04 0.93 -17.84
N GLU A 135 14.21 0.31 -16.99
CA GLU A 135 12.87 0.79 -16.66
C GLU A 135 12.92 1.99 -15.70
N GLN A 136 13.80 1.98 -14.69
CA GLN A 136 14.00 3.15 -13.80
C GLN A 136 14.52 4.38 -14.55
N LYS A 137 15.38 4.18 -15.56
CA LYS A 137 15.90 5.27 -16.40
C LYS A 137 14.81 6.03 -17.17
N LYS A 138 13.63 5.42 -17.39
CA LYS A 138 12.50 6.09 -18.02
C LYS A 138 11.94 7.22 -17.16
N GLY A 139 12.09 7.13 -15.84
CA GLY A 139 11.62 8.15 -14.90
C GLY A 139 10.10 8.32 -14.88
N THR A 140 9.33 7.29 -15.26
CA THR A 140 7.86 7.30 -15.22
C THR A 140 7.34 6.34 -14.15
N PRO A 141 6.13 6.54 -13.60
CA PRO A 141 5.52 5.61 -12.65
C PRO A 141 5.40 4.18 -13.19
N GLU A 142 5.10 4.01 -14.48
CA GLU A 142 5.03 2.70 -15.13
C GLU A 142 6.42 2.08 -15.27
N GLY A 143 7.46 2.89 -15.51
CA GLY A 143 8.85 2.43 -15.47
C GLY A 143 9.22 1.90 -14.08
N ASP A 144 8.89 2.65 -13.03
CA ASP A 144 9.13 2.21 -11.65
C ASP A 144 8.31 0.97 -11.27
N LEU A 145 7.06 0.85 -11.75
CA LEU A 145 6.23 -0.35 -11.57
C LEU A 145 6.84 -1.57 -12.29
N ASN A 146 7.30 -1.41 -13.53
CA ASN A 146 7.93 -2.50 -14.28
C ASN A 146 9.26 -2.94 -13.64
N ALA A 147 10.05 -1.99 -13.12
CA ALA A 147 11.25 -2.29 -12.34
C ALA A 147 10.91 -3.05 -11.04
N ALA A 148 9.84 -2.65 -10.36
CA ALA A 148 9.35 -3.36 -9.18
C ALA A 148 8.91 -4.79 -9.50
N GLY A 149 8.18 -5.00 -10.60
CA GLY A 149 7.81 -6.34 -11.07
C GLY A 149 9.02 -7.25 -11.33
N ALA A 150 10.08 -6.71 -11.92
CA ALA A 150 11.33 -7.44 -12.13
C ALA A 150 12.03 -7.82 -10.81
N ALA A 151 12.03 -6.91 -9.83
CA ALA A 151 12.55 -7.20 -8.50
C ALA A 151 11.71 -8.25 -7.76
N VAL A 152 10.38 -8.22 -7.92
CA VAL A 152 9.47 -9.25 -7.38
C VAL A 152 9.79 -10.60 -7.99
N GLY A 153 9.94 -10.69 -9.32
CA GLY A 153 10.37 -11.91 -10.00
C GLY A 153 11.71 -12.43 -9.49
N GLN A 154 12.69 -11.54 -9.26
CA GLN A 154 14.00 -11.93 -8.72
C GLN A 154 13.91 -12.47 -7.28
N MET A 155 13.09 -11.85 -6.42
CA MET A 155 12.88 -12.35 -5.06
C MET A 155 12.15 -13.70 -5.04
N ALA A 156 11.16 -13.89 -5.91
CA ALA A 156 10.48 -15.18 -6.03
C ALA A 156 11.40 -16.29 -6.54
N ASP A 157 12.27 -15.99 -7.51
CA ASP A 157 13.30 -16.92 -7.99
C ASP A 157 14.26 -17.29 -6.83
N ALA A 158 14.72 -16.30 -6.06
CA ALA A 158 15.56 -16.56 -4.87
C ALA A 158 14.84 -17.38 -3.80
N ALA A 159 13.53 -17.17 -3.56
CA ALA A 159 12.73 -18.00 -2.66
C ALA A 159 12.77 -19.48 -3.10
N ALA A 160 12.63 -19.72 -4.41
CA ALA A 160 12.69 -21.04 -4.99
C ALA A 160 14.07 -21.72 -4.83
N HIS A 161 15.10 -20.94 -4.53
CA HIS A 161 16.47 -21.38 -4.23
C HIS A 161 16.82 -21.28 -2.74
N GLY A 162 15.82 -21.27 -1.85
CA GLY A 162 16.02 -21.39 -0.40
C GLY A 162 16.08 -20.08 0.37
N ALA A 163 16.08 -18.92 -0.30
CA ALA A 163 16.13 -17.63 0.40
C ALA A 163 14.96 -17.43 1.39
N ALA A 164 13.82 -18.07 1.15
CA ALA A 164 12.64 -18.01 2.01
C ALA A 164 12.84 -18.60 3.42
N ALA A 165 13.94 -19.34 3.66
CA ALA A 165 14.32 -19.79 5.01
C ALA A 165 14.81 -18.63 5.90
N ASP A 166 15.33 -17.56 5.31
CA ASP A 166 15.85 -16.42 6.07
C ASP A 166 14.70 -15.49 6.53
N PRO A 167 14.55 -15.19 7.83
CA PRO A 167 13.52 -14.25 8.31
C PRO A 167 13.58 -12.86 7.67
N ARG A 168 14.78 -12.40 7.30
CA ARG A 168 14.99 -11.10 6.62
C ARG A 168 14.43 -11.11 5.21
N PHE A 169 14.34 -12.29 4.57
CA PHE A 169 13.71 -12.44 3.26
C PHE A 169 12.25 -12.02 3.32
N GLN A 170 11.50 -12.52 4.31
CA GLN A 170 10.07 -12.23 4.45
C GLN A 170 9.82 -10.73 4.62
N GLN A 171 10.61 -10.05 5.45
CA GLN A 171 10.48 -8.60 5.67
C GLN A 171 10.69 -7.82 4.37
N ARG A 172 11.71 -8.18 3.57
CA ARG A 172 12.01 -7.52 2.29
C ARG A 172 10.96 -7.83 1.23
N TRP A 173 10.50 -9.09 1.18
CA TRP A 173 9.42 -9.54 0.31
C TRP A 173 8.13 -8.75 0.57
N GLU A 174 7.68 -8.66 1.83
CA GLU A 174 6.47 -7.94 2.20
C GLU A 174 6.56 -6.44 1.85
N ALA A 175 7.68 -5.79 2.17
CA ALA A 175 7.89 -4.39 1.83
C ALA A 175 7.87 -4.14 0.32
N LEU A 176 8.50 -5.03 -0.46
CA LEU A 176 8.48 -4.93 -1.92
C LEU A 176 7.07 -5.14 -2.47
N MET A 177 6.35 -6.17 -2.01
CA MET A 177 4.98 -6.45 -2.46
C MET A 177 4.02 -5.31 -2.12
N ASP A 178 4.05 -4.80 -0.89
CA ASP A 178 3.19 -3.69 -0.44
C ASP A 178 3.44 -2.41 -1.26
N SER A 179 4.70 -2.02 -1.47
CA SER A 179 5.02 -0.84 -2.28
C SER A 179 4.62 -1.00 -3.75
N THR A 180 4.77 -2.20 -4.32
CA THR A 180 4.41 -2.51 -5.70
C THR A 180 2.89 -2.50 -5.89
N GLU A 181 2.13 -3.08 -4.96
CA GLU A 181 0.66 -3.12 -5.01
C GLU A 181 0.06 -1.72 -4.88
N LYS A 182 0.59 -0.89 -3.99
CA LYS A 182 0.18 0.52 -3.85
C LYS A 182 0.41 1.29 -5.14
N LEU A 183 1.60 1.16 -5.74
CA LEU A 183 1.91 1.84 -7.01
C LEU A 183 1.01 1.34 -8.16
N ARG A 184 0.83 0.02 -8.28
CA ARG A 184 -0.07 -0.58 -9.29
C ARG A 184 -1.50 -0.08 -9.12
N ALA A 185 -2.03 -0.08 -7.90
CA ALA A 185 -3.39 0.37 -7.60
C ALA A 185 -3.57 1.87 -7.90
N GLN A 186 -2.55 2.70 -7.63
CA GLN A 186 -2.59 4.11 -7.99
C GLN A 186 -2.61 4.32 -9.50
N ILE A 187 -1.74 3.64 -10.26
CA ILE A 187 -1.71 3.72 -11.73
C ILE A 187 -3.08 3.34 -12.32
N ILE A 188 -3.69 2.25 -11.83
CA ILE A 188 -5.04 1.84 -12.28
C ILE A 188 -6.09 2.90 -11.96
N ARG A 189 -6.04 3.51 -10.76
CA ARG A 189 -6.98 4.56 -10.33
C ARG A 189 -6.91 5.78 -11.26
N GLU A 190 -5.72 6.13 -11.71
CA GLU A 190 -5.47 7.22 -12.65
C GLU A 190 -5.73 6.83 -14.13
N GLY A 191 -6.22 5.61 -14.39
CA GLY A 191 -6.52 5.12 -15.73
C GLY A 191 -5.28 4.70 -16.54
N GLY A 192 -4.13 4.52 -15.89
CA GLY A 192 -2.90 4.04 -16.51
C GLY A 192 -2.93 2.55 -16.82
N ASP A 193 -2.09 2.14 -17.78
CA ASP A 193 -2.01 0.75 -18.25
C ASP A 193 -0.96 -0.06 -17.47
N VAL A 194 -1.41 -1.12 -16.79
CA VAL A 194 -0.56 -2.07 -16.06
C VAL A 194 -0.39 -3.41 -16.79
N SER A 195 -0.92 -3.56 -18.01
CA SER A 195 -0.93 -4.82 -18.75
C SER A 195 0.47 -5.39 -19.00
N LYS A 196 1.44 -4.53 -19.31
CA LYS A 196 2.85 -4.94 -19.51
C LYS A 196 3.47 -5.51 -18.23
N PHE A 197 3.23 -4.86 -17.09
CA PHE A 197 3.67 -5.33 -15.78
C PHE A 197 3.04 -6.70 -15.49
N ASP A 198 1.72 -6.80 -15.66
CA ASP A 198 0.94 -7.99 -15.38
C ASP A 198 1.34 -9.18 -16.27
N ALA A 199 1.56 -8.95 -17.56
CA ALA A 199 2.00 -9.98 -18.50
C ALA A 199 3.41 -10.48 -18.15
N ARG A 200 4.32 -9.57 -17.80
CA ARG A 200 5.69 -9.93 -17.43
C ARG A 200 5.75 -10.73 -16.14
N LEU A 201 4.99 -10.35 -15.13
CA LEU A 201 4.99 -11.07 -13.85
C LEU A 201 4.49 -12.52 -14.00
N ARG A 202 3.50 -12.75 -14.89
CA ARG A 202 3.04 -14.10 -15.24
C ARG A 202 4.11 -14.92 -15.95
N GLU A 203 4.83 -14.30 -16.89
CA GLU A 203 5.93 -14.96 -17.60
C GLU A 203 7.10 -15.29 -16.65
N ASP A 204 7.48 -14.35 -15.77
CA ASP A 204 8.51 -14.59 -14.76
C ASP A 204 8.12 -15.76 -13.84
N LEU A 205 6.87 -15.78 -13.34
CA LEU A 205 6.38 -16.89 -12.53
C LEU A 205 6.42 -18.22 -13.28
N ARG A 206 5.98 -18.25 -14.54
CA ARG A 206 6.04 -19.45 -15.39
C ARG A 206 7.49 -19.95 -15.54
N GLN A 207 8.44 -19.06 -15.80
CA GLN A 207 9.85 -19.44 -15.93
C GLN A 207 10.43 -19.98 -14.63
N ILE A 208 10.13 -19.34 -13.49
CA ILE A 208 10.58 -19.78 -12.17
C ILE A 208 10.01 -21.16 -11.86
N MET A 209 8.71 -21.36 -12.02
CA MET A 209 8.07 -22.65 -11.76
C MET A 209 8.59 -23.76 -12.67
N LYS A 210 8.84 -23.48 -13.96
CA LYS A 210 9.48 -24.44 -14.88
C LYS A 210 10.87 -24.85 -14.41
N SER A 211 11.66 -23.90 -13.89
CA SER A 211 12.99 -24.23 -13.32
C SER A 211 12.90 -25.18 -12.12
N LYS A 212 11.74 -25.26 -11.46
CA LYS A 212 11.44 -26.20 -10.36
C LYS A 212 10.72 -27.47 -10.82
N GLY A 213 10.68 -27.72 -12.13
CA GLY A 213 10.10 -28.93 -12.71
C GLY A 213 8.57 -28.97 -12.67
N LYS A 214 7.89 -27.85 -12.39
CA LYS A 214 6.42 -27.77 -12.48
C LYS A 214 5.99 -27.87 -13.94
N THR A 215 4.91 -28.61 -14.16
CA THR A 215 4.29 -28.78 -15.47
C THR A 215 3.53 -27.53 -15.90
N ASP A 216 3.32 -27.33 -17.22
CA ASP A 216 2.51 -26.20 -17.71
C ASP A 216 1.08 -26.22 -17.13
N ALA A 217 0.49 -27.39 -16.90
CA ALA A 217 -0.84 -27.51 -16.30
C ALA A 217 -0.89 -27.02 -14.85
N GLU A 218 0.13 -27.31 -14.03
CA GLU A 218 0.22 -26.79 -12.65
C GLU A 218 0.41 -25.27 -12.63
N ILE A 219 1.22 -24.74 -13.55
CA ILE A 219 1.44 -23.31 -13.69
C ILE A 219 0.15 -22.61 -14.11
N ASP A 220 -0.55 -23.15 -15.12
CA ASP A 220 -1.81 -22.61 -15.61
C ASP A 220 -2.88 -22.66 -14.51
N ALA A 221 -2.93 -23.72 -13.71
CA ALA A 221 -3.84 -23.82 -12.57
C ALA A 221 -3.58 -22.74 -11.52
N LEU A 222 -2.31 -22.48 -11.17
CA LEU A 222 -1.95 -21.41 -10.23
C LEU A 222 -2.32 -20.03 -10.78
N LEU A 223 -2.01 -19.77 -12.06
CA LEU A 223 -2.34 -18.49 -12.71
C LEU A 223 -3.85 -18.30 -12.84
N ALA A 224 -4.60 -19.36 -13.14
CA ALA A 224 -6.06 -19.33 -13.24
C ALA A 224 -6.76 -19.12 -11.89
N ALA A 225 -6.12 -19.49 -10.77
CA ALA A 225 -6.63 -19.18 -9.43
C ALA A 225 -6.53 -17.69 -9.08
N HIS A 226 -5.72 -16.92 -9.81
CA HIS A 226 -5.48 -15.49 -9.60
C HIS A 226 -5.55 -14.71 -10.92
N PRO A 227 -6.69 -14.72 -11.63
CA PRO A 227 -6.79 -14.18 -12.99
C PRO A 227 -6.58 -12.66 -13.03
N ASP A 228 -7.04 -11.94 -12.00
CA ASP A 228 -7.09 -10.47 -11.97
C ASP A 228 -5.77 -9.84 -11.51
N ASN A 229 -4.96 -10.57 -10.76
CA ASN A 229 -3.75 -10.05 -10.12
C ASN A 229 -2.63 -11.08 -10.04
N PRO A 230 -1.61 -11.00 -10.91
CA PRO A 230 -0.49 -11.94 -10.90
C PRO A 230 0.39 -11.82 -9.65
N MET A 231 0.29 -10.72 -8.88
CA MET A 231 0.99 -10.58 -7.60
C MET A 231 0.49 -11.61 -6.58
N ASP A 232 -0.81 -11.94 -6.59
CA ASP A 232 -1.38 -12.92 -5.66
C ASP A 232 -0.89 -14.34 -5.97
N ALA A 233 -0.76 -14.68 -7.26
CA ALA A 233 -0.13 -15.94 -7.68
C ALA A 233 1.34 -16.01 -7.21
N MET A 234 2.07 -14.90 -7.30
CA MET A 234 3.45 -14.83 -6.84
C MET A 234 3.55 -14.97 -5.30
N LYS A 235 2.66 -14.33 -4.53
CA LYS A 235 2.56 -14.52 -3.07
C LYS A 235 2.30 -15.98 -2.71
N ALA A 236 1.36 -16.62 -3.40
CA ALA A 236 1.02 -18.02 -3.18
C ALA A 236 2.22 -18.93 -3.45
N PHE A 237 2.92 -18.71 -4.57
CA PHE A 237 4.13 -19.45 -4.90
C PHE A 237 5.22 -19.30 -3.82
N VAL A 238 5.54 -18.07 -3.40
CA VAL A 238 6.57 -17.83 -2.37
C VAL A 238 6.17 -18.43 -1.01
N ALA A 239 4.88 -18.39 -0.67
CA ALA A 239 4.37 -19.06 0.54
C ALA A 239 4.54 -20.58 0.49
N GLU A 240 4.31 -21.23 -0.67
CA GLU A 240 4.59 -22.66 -0.89
C GLU A 240 6.08 -22.97 -0.66
N GLN A 241 6.99 -22.14 -1.20
CA GLN A 241 8.43 -22.32 -1.01
C GLN A 241 8.85 -22.27 0.46
N LYS A 242 8.23 -21.38 1.25
CA LYS A 242 8.46 -21.29 2.70
C LYS A 242 7.98 -22.54 3.43
N GLY A 243 6.78 -23.03 3.10
CA GLY A 243 6.21 -24.24 3.69
C GLY A 243 7.09 -25.47 3.48
N ALA A 244 7.57 -25.66 2.24
CA ALA A 244 8.44 -26.78 1.87
C ALA A 244 9.76 -26.82 2.68
N LEU A 245 10.29 -25.66 3.08
CA LEU A 245 11.48 -25.57 3.92
C LEU A 245 11.18 -25.97 5.37
N THR A 246 10.06 -25.50 5.92
CA THR A 246 9.66 -25.85 7.30
C THR A 246 9.38 -27.34 7.49
N GLU A 247 8.87 -28.04 6.46
CA GLU A 247 8.66 -29.50 6.53
C GLU A 247 9.97 -30.30 6.50
N ARG A 248 10.99 -29.81 5.77
CA ARG A 248 12.32 -30.44 5.74
C ARG A 248 13.05 -30.32 7.07
N ASP A 249 12.94 -29.19 7.74
CA ASP A 249 13.56 -28.97 9.06
C ASP A 249 12.73 -29.54 10.22
N GLY A 250 11.40 -29.61 10.06
CA GLY A 250 10.44 -30.00 11.10
C GLY A 250 10.36 -31.50 11.40
N THR A 251 11.05 -32.35 10.64
CA THR A 251 11.12 -33.79 10.91
C THR A 251 12.52 -34.21 11.36
N VAL A 252 13.18 -33.40 12.19
CA VAL A 252 14.00 -34.00 13.24
C VAL A 252 13.02 -34.68 14.20
N ARG A 253 12.59 -35.89 13.84
CA ARG A 253 12.14 -36.87 14.83
C ARG A 253 13.32 -36.96 15.78
N ILE A 254 13.25 -36.24 16.89
CA ILE A 254 13.99 -36.58 18.08
C ILE A 254 13.36 -37.91 18.53
N SER A 255 13.66 -38.98 17.79
CA SER A 255 13.55 -40.34 18.27
C SER A 255 14.64 -40.44 19.31
N VAL A 256 14.35 -39.87 20.49
CA VAL A 256 15.00 -40.31 21.70
C VAL A 256 14.60 -41.77 21.79
N CYS A 257 15.44 -42.66 21.25
CA CYS A 257 15.42 -44.09 21.57
C CYS A 257 15.86 -44.23 23.03
N GLY A 258 15.12 -43.61 23.95
CA GLY A 258 15.19 -43.90 25.36
C GLY A 258 14.41 -45.18 25.59
N ARG A 259 15.04 -46.15 26.24
CA ARG A 259 14.35 -47.31 26.82
C ARG A 259 13.04 -46.84 27.46
N ALA A 260 11.93 -47.52 27.18
CA ALA A 260 10.70 -47.34 27.92
C ALA A 260 11.01 -47.47 29.42
N VAL A 261 11.05 -46.34 30.12
CA VAL A 261 11.15 -46.33 31.58
C VAL A 261 9.74 -46.60 32.08
N ASP A 262 9.53 -47.80 32.63
CA ASP A 262 8.31 -48.17 33.33
C ASP A 262 7.91 -47.05 34.30
N HIS A 263 6.70 -46.50 34.12
CA HIS A 263 6.15 -45.41 34.93
C HIS A 263 5.87 -45.82 36.40
N GLN A 264 6.28 -47.01 36.84
CA GLN A 264 6.04 -47.50 38.20
C GLN A 264 7.05 -47.02 39.25
N ALA A 265 8.18 -46.39 38.88
CA ALA A 265 9.19 -45.98 39.85
C ALA A 265 9.13 -44.51 40.31
N ALA A 266 8.22 -43.68 39.77
CA ALA A 266 8.14 -42.25 40.10
C ALA A 266 7.16 -41.89 41.24
N MET A 267 6.72 -42.87 42.06
CA MET A 267 5.82 -42.64 43.20
C MET A 267 6.48 -42.73 44.58
N ALA A 268 7.80 -42.65 44.67
CA ALA A 268 8.51 -42.83 45.94
C ALA A 268 9.58 -41.76 46.22
N LEU A 269 9.23 -40.46 46.13
CA LEU A 269 9.92 -39.44 46.94
C LEU A 269 9.12 -38.15 47.14
N MET A 270 7.80 -38.25 47.35
CA MET A 270 7.04 -37.15 47.95
C MET A 270 7.11 -37.28 49.48
N LYS A 271 8.09 -36.63 50.11
CA LYS A 271 7.95 -36.10 51.48
C LYS A 271 9.16 -35.26 51.90
N ARG A 272 8.83 -34.05 52.40
CA ARG A 272 9.66 -33.00 53.08
C ARG A 272 10.31 -32.03 52.08
N SER A 273 10.09 -30.71 52.09
CA SER A 273 9.45 -29.79 53.04
C SER A 273 9.07 -28.47 52.32
N PRO A 274 8.22 -27.62 52.91
CA PRO A 274 7.66 -26.43 52.27
C PRO A 274 8.55 -25.20 52.45
N LYS A 275 8.93 -24.50 51.37
CA LYS A 275 9.34 -23.08 51.33
C LYS A 275 9.83 -22.64 49.94
N ILE A 276 8.91 -22.40 49.00
CA ILE A 276 9.15 -21.49 47.87
C ILE A 276 7.93 -20.56 47.77
N THR A 277 7.92 -19.55 48.64
CA THR A 277 7.08 -18.36 48.51
C THR A 277 8.03 -17.17 48.40
N ALA A 278 8.81 -17.10 47.32
CA ALA A 278 9.66 -15.95 47.01
C ALA A 278 10.25 -16.05 45.59
N ASN A 279 9.44 -15.91 44.54
CA ASN A 279 9.93 -15.33 43.27
C ASN A 279 8.82 -14.84 42.32
N CYS A 280 7.89 -14.00 42.79
CA CYS A 280 6.99 -13.26 41.90
C CYS A 280 7.05 -11.73 42.10
N ALA A 281 8.12 -11.21 42.70
CA ALA A 281 8.24 -9.77 43.01
C ALA A 281 9.38 -9.04 42.28
N PHE A 282 10.04 -9.65 41.28
CA PHE A 282 11.20 -9.03 40.60
C PHE A 282 11.03 -8.76 39.08
N ALA A 283 9.83 -8.88 38.52
CA ALA A 283 9.60 -8.64 37.08
C ALA A 283 8.58 -7.54 36.74
N MET A 284 8.22 -6.65 37.68
CA MET A 284 7.27 -5.55 37.43
C MET A 284 7.74 -4.17 37.92
N VAL A 285 9.04 -3.91 37.92
CA VAL A 285 9.54 -2.53 38.10
C VAL A 285 10.76 -2.39 37.21
N HIS A 286 10.57 -1.87 35.99
CA HIS A 286 11.48 -1.00 35.24
C HIS A 286 10.85 -0.69 33.87
N SER A 287 10.05 0.38 33.81
CA SER A 287 10.22 1.47 32.84
C SER A 287 9.02 2.44 32.95
N ARG A 288 9.09 3.32 33.95
CA ARG A 288 8.29 4.55 34.04
C ARG A 288 9.23 5.62 34.56
N GLY A 289 9.90 6.32 33.65
CA GLY A 289 10.84 7.39 34.01
C GLY A 289 11.80 7.73 32.88
N GLY A 290 11.29 8.30 31.79
CA GLY A 290 12.10 8.88 30.70
C GLY A 290 11.57 10.27 30.35
N ILE A 291 11.47 11.14 31.34
CA ILE A 291 11.27 12.59 31.19
C ILE A 291 12.51 13.25 31.80
N PHE A 292 12.97 14.35 31.16
CA PHE A 292 14.06 15.27 31.50
C PHE A 292 15.39 15.02 30.74
N HIS A 293 16.07 15.97 30.10
CA HIS A 293 15.97 17.44 30.07
C HIS A 293 16.52 18.01 28.74
N SER A 294 15.84 19.04 28.22
CA SER A 294 16.45 20.15 27.50
C SER A 294 17.33 20.95 28.48
N PHE A 295 18.63 21.06 28.22
CA PHE A 295 19.53 22.03 28.86
C PHE A 295 20.78 22.22 28.00
N SER A 296 20.72 23.15 27.05
CA SER A 296 21.90 23.78 26.46
C SER A 296 21.64 25.26 26.35
N ASP A 297 21.67 25.92 27.51
CA ASP A 297 21.76 27.36 27.62
C ASP A 297 23.11 27.71 28.26
N ARG A 298 23.94 28.41 27.48
CA ARG A 298 24.61 29.64 27.93
C ARG A 298 25.67 29.51 29.04
N PHE A 299 26.85 29.02 28.67
CA PHE A 299 28.07 29.46 29.36
C PHE A 299 28.46 30.87 28.86
N LYS A 300 28.11 31.87 29.68
CA LYS A 300 28.81 33.15 29.72
C LYS A 300 30.21 32.91 30.29
N ILE A 301 31.24 33.37 29.59
CA ILE A 301 32.56 33.64 30.17
C ILE A 301 32.72 35.16 30.23
N ARG A 302 33.31 35.58 31.35
CA ARG A 302 33.56 36.95 31.83
C ARG A 302 34.38 37.80 30.88
#